data_AF-A0A851M6H0-F1
#
_entry.id   AF-A0A851M6H0-F1
#
_cell.length_a   1.000
_cell.length_b   1.000
_cell.length_c   1.000
_cell.angle_alpha   90.00
_cell.angle_beta   90.00
_cell.angle_gamma   90.00
#
_symmetry.space_group_name_H-M   'P 1'
#
loop_
_entity.id
_entity.type
_entity.pdbx_description
1 polymer ?
#
loop_
_entity_poly.entity_id
_entity_poly.type
_entity_poly.pdbx_seq_one_letter_code
_entity_poly.pdbx_strand_id
1 'polypeptide(L)' 'EGNNPAGSVKDRPAYNMIMQAEKRGQIKPGDTLIEATSGNTGIALAMVAAMRGYKMKLIMPGNSSQERKDAMR' A
#
# COMPACT_ATOMS: atom_id res chain seq x y z
N GLU A 1 16.99 1.04 7.21
CA GLU A 1 15.76 0.57 6.53
C GLU A 1 14.48 1.31 6.96
N GLY A 2 14.35 1.77 8.20
CA GLY A 2 13.14 2.43 8.71
C GLY A 2 12.98 3.94 8.42
N ASN A 3 13.90 4.58 7.70
CA ASN A 3 13.83 6.03 7.43
C ASN A 3 13.00 6.40 6.18
N ASN A 4 12.34 5.41 5.57
CA ASN A 4 11.40 5.71 4.50
C ASN A 4 10.06 6.20 5.09
N PRO A 5 9.23 6.94 4.35
CA PRO A 5 8.04 7.60 4.88
C PRO A 5 7.04 6.70 5.65
N ALA A 6 6.83 5.45 5.19
CA ALA A 6 6.00 4.44 5.87
C ALA A 6 6.82 3.52 6.80
N GLY A 7 8.05 3.90 7.12
CA GLY A 7 8.87 3.25 8.15
C GLY A 7 9.53 1.93 7.71
N SER A 8 9.57 1.60 6.42
CA SER A 8 10.12 0.32 5.98
C SER A 8 10.76 0.35 4.59
N VAL A 9 11.53 -0.68 4.23
CA VAL A 9 12.05 -0.83 2.86
C VAL A 9 10.96 -1.00 1.79
N LYS A 10 9.73 -1.38 2.19
CA LYS A 10 8.64 -1.72 1.25
C LYS A 10 8.07 -0.51 0.52
N ASP A 11 8.38 0.70 0.98
CA ASP A 11 8.05 1.95 0.33
C ASP A 11 8.57 2.02 -1.11
N ARG A 12 9.82 1.56 -1.32
CA ARG A 12 10.47 1.57 -2.64
C ARG A 12 9.75 0.69 -3.67
N PRO A 13 9.49 -0.61 -3.41
CA PRO A 13 8.75 -1.43 -4.35
C PRO A 13 7.28 -1.01 -4.46
N ALA A 14 6.61 -0.61 -3.38
CA ALA A 14 5.21 -0.16 -3.44
C ALA A 14 5.03 1.05 -4.37
N TYR A 15 5.91 2.06 -4.24
CA TYR A 15 5.92 3.21 -5.12
C TYR A 15 6.15 2.81 -6.58
N ASN A 16 7.19 2.01 -6.84
CA ASN A 16 7.52 1.58 -8.19
C ASN A 16 6.40 0.74 -8.83
N MET A 17 5.75 -0.15 -8.08
CA MET A 17 4.64 -0.96 -8.59
C MET A 17 3.49 -0.10 -9.11
N ILE A 18 3.04 0.87 -8.31
CA ILE A 18 1.93 1.76 -8.68
C ILE A 18 2.33 2.65 -9.87
N MET A 19 3.52 3.25 -9.84
CA MET A 19 3.99 4.11 -10.93
C MET A 19 4.11 3.36 -12.26
N GLN A 20 4.63 2.13 -12.24
CA GLN A 20 4.77 1.33 -13.44
C GLN A 20 3.42 0.81 -13.94
N ALA A 21 2.49 0.45 -13.05
CA ALA A 21 1.13 0.06 -13.44
C ALA A 21 0.38 1.22 -14.12
N GLU A 22 0.51 2.43 -13.59
CA GLU A 22 -0.08 3.63 -14.17
C GLU A 22 0.57 3.99 -15.51
N LYS A 23 1.92 3.92 -15.60
CA LYS A 23 2.64 4.14 -16.87
C LYS A 23 2.21 3.16 -17.96
N ARG A 24 1.90 1.91 -17.60
CA ARG A 24 1.36 0.89 -18.52
C ARG A 24 -0.12 1.07 -18.84
N GLY A 25 -0.82 2.03 -18.21
CA GLY A 25 -2.26 2.23 -18.36
C GLY A 25 -3.12 1.12 -17.75
N GLN A 26 -2.56 0.29 -16.86
CA GLN A 26 -3.28 -0.80 -16.19
C GLN A 26 -4.20 -0.29 -15.09
N ILE A 27 -3.85 0.85 -14.51
CA ILE A 27 -4.62 1.55 -13.47
C ILE A 27 -4.65 3.04 -13.79
N LYS A 28 -5.67 3.73 -13.30
CA LYS A 28 -5.85 5.19 -13.37
C LYS A 28 -6.32 5.75 -12.04
N PRO A 29 -6.00 7.01 -11.68
CA PRO A 29 -6.48 7.64 -10.46
C PRO A 29 -7.99 7.46 -10.28
N GLY A 30 -8.42 7.12 -9.06
CA GLY A 30 -9.80 6.75 -8.74
C GLY A 30 -10.11 5.25 -8.78
N ASP A 31 -9.26 4.43 -9.41
CA ASP A 31 -9.39 2.97 -9.37
C ASP A 31 -9.22 2.43 -7.94
N THR A 32 -9.70 1.20 -7.72
CA THR A 32 -9.52 0.48 -6.45
C THR A 32 -8.43 -0.58 -6.58
N LEU A 33 -7.41 -0.47 -5.75
CA LEU A 33 -6.31 -1.42 -5.63
C LEU A 33 -6.60 -2.38 -4.45
N ILE A 34 -6.28 -3.65 -4.63
CA ILE A 34 -6.51 -4.69 -3.63
C ILE A 34 -5.20 -5.44 -3.41
N GLU A 35 -4.80 -5.62 -2.15
CA GLU A 35 -3.63 -6.43 -1.78
C GLU A 35 -3.95 -7.30 -0.56
N ALA A 36 -3.54 -8.57 -0.62
CA ALA A 36 -3.59 -9.48 0.52
C ALA A 36 -2.27 -9.43 1.28
N THR A 37 -2.24 -8.76 2.43
CA THR A 37 -1.02 -8.57 3.21
C THR A 37 -1.31 -8.23 4.67
N SER A 38 -0.41 -8.62 5.56
CA SER A 38 -0.47 -8.34 7.01
C SER A 38 0.73 -7.53 7.51
N GLY A 39 1.57 -7.01 6.61
CA GLY A 39 2.82 -6.35 6.95
C GLY A 39 3.08 -5.06 6.18
N ASN A 40 4.34 -4.62 6.21
CA ASN A 40 4.75 -3.29 5.76
C ASN A 40 4.46 -2.99 4.28
N THR A 41 4.31 -4.01 3.43
CA THR A 41 3.87 -3.81 2.04
C THR A 41 2.48 -3.18 1.98
N GLY A 42 1.56 -3.58 2.86
CA GLY A 42 0.21 -3.01 2.92
C GLY A 42 0.23 -1.55 3.33
N ILE A 43 1.00 -1.22 4.38
CA ILE A 43 1.19 0.15 4.85
C ILE A 43 1.78 1.03 3.74
N ALA A 44 2.84 0.55 3.08
CA ALA A 44 3.49 1.26 1.99
C ALA A 44 2.55 1.46 0.78
N LEU A 45 1.78 0.44 0.39
CA LEU A 45 0.80 0.54 -0.69
C LEU A 45 -0.36 1.48 -0.33
N ALA A 46 -0.86 1.43 0.90
CA ALA A 46 -1.90 2.34 1.39
C ALA A 46 -1.42 3.80 1.35
N MET A 47 -0.20 4.07 1.81
CA MET A 47 0.40 5.40 1.74
C MET A 47 0.49 5.91 0.30
N VAL A 48 1.06 5.11 -0.62
CA VAL A 48 1.21 5.52 -2.02
C VAL A 48 -0.16 5.66 -2.69
N ALA A 49 -1.11 4.77 -2.42
CA ALA A 49 -2.47 4.86 -2.94
C ALA A 49 -3.17 6.16 -2.50
N ALA A 50 -3.06 6.52 -1.22
CA ALA A 50 -3.62 7.77 -0.68
C ALA A 50 -2.99 9.00 -1.35
N MET A 51 -1.67 9.04 -1.50
CA MET A 51 -0.96 10.15 -2.17
C MET A 51 -1.33 10.31 -3.64
N ARG A 52 -1.70 9.21 -4.32
CA ARG A 52 -1.97 9.17 -5.77
C ARG A 52 -3.46 9.21 -6.12
N GLY A 53 -4.35 9.24 -5.13
CA GLY A 53 -5.80 9.29 -5.34
C GLY A 53 -6.43 7.95 -5.72
N TYR A 54 -5.86 6.83 -5.26
CA TYR A 54 -6.44 5.50 -5.41
C TYR A 54 -7.21 5.09 -4.16
N LYS A 55 -8.24 4.26 -4.33
CA LYS A 55 -8.87 3.54 -3.22
C LYS A 55 -8.06 2.29 -2.93
N MET A 56 -7.77 2.00 -1.66
CA MET A 56 -7.03 0.79 -1.28
C MET A 56 -7.89 -0.14 -0.43
N LYS A 57 -7.88 -1.44 -0.74
CA LYS A 57 -8.43 -2.49 0.11
C LYS A 57 -7.33 -3.46 0.52
N LEU A 58 -7.06 -3.52 1.81
CA LEU A 58 -6.08 -4.44 2.39
C LEU A 58 -6.81 -5.63 3.03
N ILE A 59 -6.46 -6.84 2.59
CA ILE A 59 -6.99 -8.09 3.12
C ILE A 59 -5.95 -8.68 4.05
N MET A 60 -6.30 -8.84 5.32
CA MET A 60 -5.40 -9.36 6.35
C MET A 60 -6.05 -10.52 7.13
N PRO A 61 -5.25 -11.45 7.68
CA PRO A 61 -5.74 -12.50 8.57
C PRO A 61 -6.44 -11.91 9.80
N GLY A 62 -7.54 -12.53 10.23
CA GLY A 62 -8.34 -12.05 11.37
C GLY A 62 -7.55 -11.94 12.68
N ASN A 63 -6.53 -12.78 12.85
CA ASN A 63 -5.62 -12.82 13.99
C ASN A 63 -4.50 -11.74 13.97
N SER A 64 -4.53 -10.80 13.02
CA SER A 64 -3.58 -9.67 13.00
C SER A 64 -3.80 -8.75 14.19
N SER A 65 -2.71 -8.22 14.77
CA SER A 65 -2.77 -7.31 15.91
C SER A 65 -3.53 -6.02 15.58
N GLN A 66 -4.08 -5.38 16.61
CA GLN A 66 -4.82 -4.12 16.44
C GLN A 66 -3.92 -2.99 15.93
N GLU A 67 -2.69 -2.88 16.44
CA GLU A 67 -1.69 -1.91 15.97
C GLU A 67 -1.42 -2.04 14.47
N ARG A 68 -1.36 -3.28 13.95
CA ARG A 68 -1.21 -3.53 12.51
C ARG A 68 -2.43 -3.12 11.70
N LYS A 69 -3.63 -3.35 12.25
CA LYS A 69 -4.89 -2.92 11.62
C LYS A 69 -4.96 -1.40 11.54
N ASP A 70 -4.54 -0.72 12.61
CA ASP A 70 -4.60 0.74 12.72
C ASP A 70 -3.56 1.42 11.82
N ALA A 71 -2.36 0.86 11.69
CA ALA A 71 -1.34 1.37 10.78
C ALA A 71 -1.70 1.24 9.28
N MET A 72 -2.75 0.48 8.96
CA MET A 72 -3.23 0.24 7.60
C MET A 72 -4.55 0.96 7.25
N ARG A 73 -5.16 1.65 8.22
CA ARG A 73 -6.36 2.48 8.03
C ARG A 73 -5.99 3.90 7.61
#